data_AF-A0A7S3XAK4-F1
#
_entry.id   AF-A0A7S3XAK4-F1
#
_cell.length_a   1.000
_cell.length_b   1.000
_cell.length_c   1.000
_cell.angle_alpha   90.00
_cell.angle_beta   90.00
_cell.angle_gamma   90.00
#
_symmetry.space_group_name_H-M   'P 1'
#
loop_
_entity.id
_entity.type
_entity.pdbx_description
1 polymer ?
#
loop_
_entity_poly.entity_id
_entity_poly.type
_entity_poly.pdbx_seq_one_letter_code
_entity_poly.pdbx_strand_id
1 'polypeptide(L)'
;RDPQKENAALNGEYILHSIVEGKASYKKEKQNHVMRYWASEDRWIIDLEAGYSGGDIANAYADAKGAEDPGSTELIWHVWETSRGRHVIDEDAVSEGQWLPPPDWSKVPGFSRVMEADTATDAMRGGA
;
A
#
# COMPACT_ATOMS: atom_id res chain seq x y z
N ARG A 1 -18.87 6.27 7.41
CA ARG A 1 -19.26 4.88 7.04
C ARG A 1 -19.99 4.26 8.23
N ASP A 2 -20.96 3.38 7.98
CA ASP A 2 -21.73 2.71 9.02
C ASP A 2 -20.83 1.77 9.84
N PRO A 3 -20.61 2.03 11.15
CA PRO A 3 -19.78 1.18 12.00
C PRO A 3 -20.36 -0.22 12.25
N GLN A 4 -21.59 -0.49 11.82
CA GLN A 4 -22.28 -1.77 12.02
C GLN A 4 -22.14 -2.73 10.84
N LYS A 5 -21.52 -2.32 9.72
CA LYS A 5 -21.16 -3.25 8.65
C LYS A 5 -20.03 -4.16 9.12
N GLU A 6 -20.12 -5.46 8.83
CA GLU A 6 -19.10 -6.49 9.17
C GLU A 6 -17.68 -6.07 8.76
N ASN A 7 -17.58 -5.27 7.70
CA ASN A 7 -16.33 -4.81 7.10
C ASN A 7 -15.79 -3.51 7.70
N ALA A 8 -16.40 -2.98 8.79
CA ALA A 8 -15.93 -1.78 9.47
C ALA A 8 -14.46 -1.90 9.93
N ALA A 9 -14.01 -3.12 10.25
CA ALA A 9 -12.64 -3.44 10.66
C ALA A 9 -11.59 -3.22 9.55
N LEU A 10 -11.99 -3.18 8.27
CA LEU A 10 -11.09 -2.83 7.16
C LEU A 10 -10.72 -1.35 7.19
N ASN A 11 -11.59 -0.48 7.71
CA ASN A 11 -11.36 0.97 7.70
C ASN A 11 -10.29 1.39 8.70
N GLY A 12 -9.53 2.43 8.37
CA GLY A 12 -8.55 3.05 9.26
C GLY A 12 -7.18 3.16 8.60
N GLU A 13 -6.22 3.62 9.38
CA GLU A 13 -4.86 3.89 8.91
C GLU A 13 -4.02 2.62 8.89
N TYR A 14 -3.44 2.31 7.73
CA TYR A 14 -2.43 1.28 7.57
C TYR A 14 -1.09 1.96 7.33
N ILE A 15 -0.09 1.63 8.15
CA ILE A 15 1.22 2.25 8.09
C ILE A 15 2.17 1.32 7.35
N LEU A 16 3.02 1.91 6.50
CA LEU A 16 4.09 1.17 5.83
C LEU A 16 4.91 0.39 6.86
N HIS A 17 5.06 -0.91 6.63
CA HIS A 17 5.66 -1.84 7.59
C HIS A 17 6.87 -2.58 7.02
N SER A 18 6.77 -3.12 5.81
CA SER A 18 7.84 -3.92 5.20
C SER A 18 7.71 -3.99 3.68
N ILE A 19 8.65 -4.67 3.02
CA ILE A 19 8.53 -5.10 1.62
C ILE A 19 8.20 -6.59 1.62
N VAL A 20 7.11 -6.98 0.95
CA VAL A 20 6.65 -8.36 0.81
C VAL A 20 6.44 -8.63 -0.68
N GLU A 21 7.02 -9.72 -1.17
CA GLU A 21 6.93 -10.11 -2.60
C GLU A 21 7.32 -8.98 -3.57
N GLY A 22 8.30 -8.16 -3.17
CA GLY A 22 8.83 -7.06 -3.99
C GLY A 22 8.00 -5.76 -3.95
N LYS A 23 6.87 -5.74 -3.23
CA LYS A 23 6.02 -4.53 -3.09
C LYS A 23 5.88 -4.10 -1.63
N ALA A 24 5.51 -2.84 -1.44
CA ALA A 24 5.27 -2.29 -0.11
C ALA A 24 4.12 -3.01 0.59
N SER A 25 4.27 -3.26 1.89
CA SER A 25 3.24 -3.84 2.74
C SER A 25 2.95 -2.94 3.92
N TYR A 26 1.69 -2.94 4.35
CA TYR A 26 1.17 -2.01 5.34
C TYR A 26 0.47 -2.78 6.46
N LYS A 27 0.53 -2.24 7.68
CA LYS A 27 -0.04 -2.88 8.87
C LYS A 27 -0.71 -1.83 9.76
N LYS A 28 -1.81 -2.21 10.41
CA LYS A 28 -2.38 -1.43 11.52
C LYS A 28 -1.56 -1.63 12.79
N GLU A 29 -1.15 -0.55 13.46
CA GLU A 29 -0.21 -0.63 14.61
C GLU A 29 -0.65 -1.58 15.73
N LYS A 30 -1.95 -1.63 16.01
CA LYS A 30 -2.52 -2.34 17.18
C LYS A 30 -3.20 -3.66 16.82
N GLN A 31 -3.25 -4.02 15.54
CA GLN A 31 -4.01 -5.16 15.03
C GLN A 31 -3.11 -5.99 14.11
N ASN A 32 -3.43 -7.28 13.94
CA ASN A 32 -2.74 -8.12 12.97
C ASN A 32 -3.26 -7.92 11.54
N HIS A 33 -3.96 -6.81 11.29
CA HIS A 33 -4.51 -6.47 9.99
C HIS A 33 -3.38 -6.00 9.09
N VAL A 34 -3.21 -6.67 7.96
CA VAL A 34 -2.19 -6.35 6.97
C VAL A 34 -2.83 -6.06 5.63
N MET A 35 -2.18 -5.19 4.88
CA MET A 35 -2.44 -4.96 3.47
C MET A 35 -1.15 -5.28 2.72
N ARG A 36 -1.20 -6.23 1.79
CA ARG A 36 -0.01 -6.73 1.10
C ARG A 36 -0.32 -7.11 -0.33
N TYR A 37 0.72 -7.17 -1.15
CA TYR A 37 0.64 -7.79 -2.46
C TYR A 37 0.64 -9.31 -2.34
N TRP A 38 -0.04 -9.96 -3.28
CA TRP A 38 -0.08 -11.40 -3.45
C TRP A 38 0.16 -11.74 -4.92
N ALA A 39 1.39 -12.16 -5.21
CA ALA A 39 1.92 -12.37 -6.55
C ALA A 39 1.29 -13.55 -7.28
N SER A 40 0.70 -14.52 -6.56
CA SER A 40 0.11 -15.71 -7.21
C SER A 40 -1.09 -15.35 -8.09
N GLU A 41 -1.82 -14.29 -7.76
CA GLU A 41 -2.99 -13.82 -8.52
C GLU A 41 -2.88 -12.37 -8.99
N ASP A 42 -1.71 -11.73 -8.81
CA ASP A 42 -1.50 -10.30 -9.10
C ASP A 42 -2.52 -9.40 -8.38
N ARG A 43 -2.63 -9.56 -7.05
CA ARG A 43 -3.63 -8.86 -6.23
C ARG A 43 -3.04 -8.10 -5.06
N TRP A 44 -3.66 -6.99 -4.72
CA TRP A 44 -3.60 -6.41 -3.38
C TRP A 44 -4.65 -7.09 -2.50
N ILE A 45 -4.28 -7.48 -1.29
CA ILE A 45 -5.20 -8.11 -0.34
C ILE A 45 -5.14 -7.42 1.01
N ILE A 46 -6.26 -7.46 1.74
CA ILE A 46 -6.35 -7.12 3.16
C ILE A 46 -6.73 -8.40 3.92
N ASP A 47 -5.87 -8.78 4.86
CA ASP A 47 -6.09 -9.90 5.79
C ASP A 47 -6.23 -9.33 7.21
N LEU A 48 -7.35 -9.63 7.85
CA LEU A 48 -7.69 -9.17 9.20
C LEU A 48 -7.37 -10.20 10.30
N GLU A 49 -7.01 -11.42 9.96
CA GLU A 49 -6.88 -12.53 10.89
C GLU A 49 -5.45 -13.07 10.97
N ALA A 50 -4.94 -13.59 9.85
CA ALA A 50 -3.69 -14.35 9.79
C ALA A 50 -2.48 -13.48 9.42
N GLY A 51 -2.71 -12.22 9.06
CA GLY A 51 -1.65 -11.25 8.80
C GLY A 51 -0.75 -11.67 7.63
N TYR A 52 0.57 -11.58 7.80
CA TYR A 52 1.53 -12.00 6.77
C TYR A 52 1.65 -13.53 6.62
N SER A 53 1.10 -14.30 7.55
CA SER A 53 1.05 -15.76 7.48
C SER A 53 -0.24 -16.31 6.88
N GLY A 54 -1.23 -15.45 6.60
CA GLY A 54 -2.42 -15.84 5.87
C GLY A 54 -2.07 -16.16 4.42
N GLY A 55 -2.55 -17.30 3.93
CA GLY A 55 -2.33 -17.74 2.55
C GLY A 55 -3.18 -16.97 1.56
N ASP A 56 -4.21 -17.65 1.05
CA ASP A 56 -5.17 -17.19 0.04
C ASP A 56 -6.48 -16.63 0.64
N ILE A 57 -6.58 -16.57 1.97
CA ILE A 57 -7.74 -16.03 2.66
C ILE A 57 -7.59 -14.51 2.77
N ALA A 58 -8.53 -13.77 2.19
CA ALA A 58 -8.54 -12.31 2.20
C ALA A 58 -9.92 -11.76 2.54
N ASN A 59 -9.98 -10.80 3.46
CA ASN A 59 -11.22 -10.09 3.79
C ASN A 59 -11.57 -9.04 2.73
N ALA A 60 -10.57 -8.54 2.00
CA ALA A 60 -10.78 -7.76 0.78
C ALA A 60 -9.63 -7.96 -0.21
N TYR A 61 -9.88 -7.78 -1.50
CA TYR A 61 -8.85 -7.78 -2.53
C TYR A 61 -9.12 -6.73 -3.61
N ALA A 62 -8.08 -6.36 -4.35
CA ALA A 62 -8.16 -5.62 -5.60
C ALA A 62 -7.15 -6.19 -6.60
N ASP A 63 -7.55 -6.37 -7.86
CA ASP A 63 -6.61 -6.78 -8.91
C ASP A 63 -5.59 -5.66 -9.13
N ALA A 64 -4.29 -5.98 -9.02
CA ALA A 64 -3.24 -4.97 -8.97
C ALA A 64 -3.06 -4.27 -10.32
N LYS A 65 -3.16 -4.98 -11.45
CA LYS A 65 -3.08 -4.40 -12.81
C LYS A 65 -1.84 -3.51 -13.01
N GLY A 66 -0.72 -3.88 -12.38
CA GLY A 66 0.53 -3.11 -12.40
C GLY A 66 0.60 -1.93 -11.42
N ALA A 67 -0.40 -1.73 -10.55
CA ALA A 67 -0.33 -0.73 -9.49
C ALA A 67 0.85 -1.03 -8.54
N GLU A 68 1.63 0.01 -8.23
CA GLU A 68 2.79 -0.10 -7.34
C GLU A 68 2.41 -0.04 -5.86
N ASP A 69 1.27 0.55 -5.56
CA ASP A 69 0.73 0.66 -4.22
C ASP A 69 -0.78 0.39 -4.20
N PRO A 70 -1.33 -0.05 -3.06
CA PRO A 70 -2.75 -0.37 -2.91
C PRO A 70 -3.64 0.88 -2.80
N GLY A 71 -3.07 2.09 -2.80
CA GLY A 71 -3.78 3.38 -2.75
C GLY A 71 -4.06 3.99 -4.12
N SER A 72 -3.76 3.27 -5.21
CA SER A 72 -4.11 3.70 -6.56
C SER A 72 -5.62 3.80 -6.74
N THR A 73 -6.10 4.94 -7.26
CA THR A 73 -7.52 5.20 -7.51
C THR A 73 -8.13 4.33 -8.60
N GLU A 74 -7.31 3.64 -9.39
CA GLU A 74 -7.74 2.72 -10.44
C GLU A 74 -8.09 1.32 -9.90
N LEU A 75 -7.79 1.06 -8.62
CA LEU A 75 -8.08 -0.21 -7.97
C LEU A 75 -9.55 -0.27 -7.55
N ILE A 76 -10.20 -1.38 -7.90
CA ILE A 76 -11.56 -1.68 -7.46
C ILE A 76 -11.47 -2.74 -6.36
N TRP A 77 -11.93 -2.37 -5.17
CA TRP A 77 -11.91 -3.28 -4.03
C TRP A 77 -13.14 -4.18 -4.00
N HIS A 78 -12.88 -5.45 -3.80
CA HIS A 78 -13.85 -6.51 -3.58
C HIS A 78 -13.76 -6.93 -2.11
N VAL A 79 -14.86 -6.79 -1.37
CA VAL A 79 -14.89 -7.04 0.07
C VAL A 79 -15.74 -8.26 0.36
N TRP A 80 -15.26 -9.14 1.24
CA TRP A 80 -15.99 -10.31 1.68
C TRP A 80 -17.27 -9.90 2.43
N GLU A 81 -18.42 -10.45 2.04
CA GLU A 81 -19.68 -10.31 2.77
C GLU A 81 -20.11 -11.68 3.30
N THR A 82 -20.07 -11.88 4.62
CA THR A 82 -20.40 -13.17 5.25
C THR A 82 -21.83 -13.59 4.93
N SER A 83 -22.77 -12.63 4.99
CA SER A 83 -24.19 -12.86 4.67
C SER A 83 -24.44 -13.36 3.24
N ARG A 84 -23.53 -13.06 2.31
CA ARG A 84 -23.63 -13.51 0.90
C ARG A 84 -22.64 -14.62 0.54
N GLY A 85 -21.71 -14.95 1.45
CA GLY A 85 -20.68 -15.97 1.26
C GLY A 85 -19.78 -15.71 0.05
N ARG A 86 -19.54 -14.44 -0.31
CA ARG A 86 -18.71 -14.06 -1.46
C ARG A 86 -18.12 -12.67 -1.31
N HIS A 87 -17.05 -12.38 -2.06
CA HIS A 87 -16.61 -11.00 -2.26
C HIS A 87 -17.57 -10.26 -3.20
N VAL A 88 -17.91 -9.03 -2.83
CA VAL A 88 -18.69 -8.11 -3.65
C VAL A 88 -17.91 -6.83 -3.88
N ILE A 89 -18.18 -6.18 -5.01
CA ILE A 89 -17.58 -4.86 -5.30
C ILE A 89 -18.08 -3.87 -4.24
N ASP A 90 -17.16 -3.13 -3.64
CA ASP A 90 -17.47 -1.98 -2.80
C ASP A 90 -17.10 -0.71 -3.58
N GLU A 91 -18.08 -0.13 -4.28
CA GLU A 91 -17.89 1.09 -5.09
C GLU A 91 -17.52 2.30 -4.21
N ASP A 92 -17.82 2.24 -2.92
CA ASP A 92 -17.49 3.28 -1.96
C ASP A 92 -16.13 3.04 -1.30
N ALA A 93 -15.46 1.91 -1.54
CA ALA A 93 -14.15 1.61 -0.99
C ALA A 93 -13.08 2.44 -1.70
N VAL A 94 -12.35 3.21 -0.90
CA VAL A 94 -11.28 4.08 -1.34
C VAL A 94 -10.11 3.86 -0.40
N SER A 95 -8.94 3.67 -0.98
CA SER A 95 -7.64 3.67 -0.32
C SER A 95 -6.83 4.83 -0.90
N GLU A 96 -6.25 5.64 -0.03
CA GLU A 96 -5.39 6.76 -0.45
C GLU A 96 -4.01 6.56 0.14
N GLY A 97 -3.00 6.54 -0.73
CA GLY A 97 -1.61 6.56 -0.29
C GLY A 97 -1.26 7.95 0.24
N GLN A 98 -1.04 8.07 1.55
CA GLN A 98 -0.53 9.31 2.11
C GLN A 98 0.99 9.39 1.92
N TRP A 99 1.45 10.38 1.15
CA TRP A 99 2.88 10.68 1.07
C TRP A 99 3.36 11.24 2.41
N LEU A 100 4.15 10.46 3.14
CA LEU A 100 4.82 10.93 4.33
C LEU A 100 5.87 11.97 3.94
N PRO A 101 6.12 13.00 4.77
CA PRO A 101 7.23 13.91 4.53
C PRO A 101 8.53 13.10 4.35
N PRO A 102 9.44 13.55 3.46
CA PRO A 102 10.67 12.82 3.22
C PRO A 102 11.37 12.55 4.56
N PRO A 103 11.80 11.31 4.80
CA PRO A 103 12.43 10.96 6.07
C PRO A 103 13.62 11.87 6.32
N ASP A 104 13.73 12.35 7.55
CA ASP A 104 14.88 13.14 7.96
C ASP A 104 16.08 12.21 8.13
N TRP A 105 16.77 11.96 7.01
CA TRP A 105 17.93 11.06 6.94
C TRP A 105 19.09 11.50 7.84
N SER A 106 19.10 12.77 8.28
CA SER A 106 20.11 13.25 9.24
C SER A 106 19.97 12.59 10.63
N LYS A 107 18.80 12.01 10.93
CA LYS A 107 18.51 11.33 12.20
C LYS A 107 18.86 9.84 12.18
N VAL A 108 19.31 9.30 11.06
CA VAL A 108 19.69 7.88 10.94
C VAL A 108 21.16 7.73 11.36
N PRO A 109 21.46 7.03 12.47
CA PRO A 109 22.85 6.84 12.90
C PRO A 109 23.68 6.13 11.83
N GLY A 110 24.81 6.73 11.45
CA GLY A 110 25.70 6.18 10.41
C GLY A 110 25.31 6.55 8.97
N PHE A 111 24.21 7.27 8.75
CA PHE A 111 23.89 7.82 7.43
C PHE A 111 24.67 9.10 7.20
N SER A 112 25.65 9.05 6.29
CA SER A 112 26.31 10.24 5.76
C SER A 112 25.89 10.40 4.31
N ARG A 113 25.22 11.51 4.01
CA ARG A 113 24.84 11.86 2.62
C ARG A 113 26.13 12.07 1.84
N VAL A 114 26.47 11.13 0.95
CA VAL A 114 27.49 11.40 -0.08
C VAL A 114 26.86 12.43 -1.01
N MET A 115 27.32 13.67 -0.93
CA MET A 115 26.94 14.69 -1.90
C MET A 115 27.66 14.35 -3.21
N GLU A 116 27.00 13.66 -4.13
CA GLU A 116 27.40 13.73 -5.53
C GLU A 116 27.03 15.13 -6.03
N ALA A 117 28.06 15.94 -6.25
CA ALA A 117 27.94 17.19 -6.98
C ALA A 117 27.70 16.84 -8.45
N ASP A 118 26.43 16.87 -8.88
CA ASP A 118 26.09 16.89 -10.30
C ASP A 118 26.62 18.20 -10.88
N THR A 119 27.84 18.12 -11.42
CA THR A 119 28.45 19.18 -12.18
C THR A 119 27.93 19.04 -13.61
N ALA A 120 26.71 19.49 -13.86
CA ALA A 120 26.21 19.64 -15.22
C ALA A 120 26.98 20.79 -15.88
N THR A 121 28.01 20.40 -16.61
CA THR A 121 28.68 21.24 -17.61
C THR A 121 27.70 21.41 -18.76
N ASP A 122 27.28 22.63 -19.07
CA ASP A 122 27.01 22.97 -20.47
C ASP A 122 27.38 24.41 -20.77
N ALA A 123 28.42 24.55 -21.59
CA ALA A 123 28.95 25.79 -22.09
C ALA A 123 28.55 25.94 -23.55
N MET A 124 28.02 27.11 -23.89
CA MET A 124 28.14 27.75 -25.21
C MET A 124 27.52 27.05 -26.43
N ARG A 125 26.36 27.55 -26.85
CA ARG A 125 25.97 27.85 -28.26
C ARG A 125 24.64 28.63 -28.23
N GLY A 126 24.45 29.78 -28.86
CA GLY A 126 25.30 30.54 -29.75
C GLY A 126 24.75 31.96 -29.90
N GLY A 127 25.62 32.87 -30.33
CA GLY A 127 25.22 34.16 -30.87
C GLY A 127 24.78 34.03 -32.33
N ALA A 128 23.86 34.92 -32.70
CA ALA A 128 23.89 35.70 -33.92
C ALA A 128 23.06 36.97 -33.67
#